data_AF-A0A223V627-F1
#
_entry.id   AF-A0A223V627-F1
#
_cell.length_a   1.000
_cell.length_b   1.000
_cell.length_c   1.000
_cell.angle_alpha   90.00
_cell.angle_beta   90.00
_cell.angle_gamma   90.00
#
_symmetry.space_group_name_H-M   'P 1'
#
loop_
_entity.id
_entity.type
_entity.pdbx_description
1 polymer ?
#
loop_
_entity_poly.entity_id
_entity_poly.type
_entity_poly.pdbx_seq_one_letter_code
_entity_poly.pdbx_strand_id
1 'polypeptide(L)'
;MKTEALQKQNNIELEPFYQAMEDDPSLLEEAFETLLEMVNSEPKSVKKLALLIKEEFHDLYSEIAELCQPDQDKGNTSSCCGGH
;
A
#
# COMPACT_ATOMS: atom_id res chain seq x y z
N MET A 1 -14.84 31.00 19.68
CA MET A 1 -13.52 30.52 20.16
C MET A 1 -13.47 29.02 19.93
N LYS A 2 -12.96 28.56 18.78
CA LYS A 2 -12.82 27.14 18.42
C LYS A 2 -11.42 26.80 17.86
N THR A 3 -10.49 27.75 17.95
CA THR A 3 -9.19 27.68 17.24
C THR A 3 -8.05 27.28 18.18
N GLU A 4 -8.18 27.55 19.48
CA GLU A 4 -7.11 27.29 20.47
C GLU A 4 -7.02 25.81 20.87
N ALA A 5 -8.12 25.06 20.74
CA ALA A 5 -8.15 23.62 21.02
C ALA A 5 -7.51 22.78 19.89
N LEU A 6 -7.63 23.21 18.62
CA LEU A 6 -6.97 22.57 17.49
C LEU A 6 -5.44 22.77 17.53
N GLN A 7 -4.99 23.96 17.94
CA GLN A 7 -3.55 24.24 18.05
C GLN A 7 -2.86 23.45 19.17
N LYS A 8 -3.57 23.11 20.25
CA LYS A 8 -3.01 22.32 21.36
C LYS A 8 -2.99 20.80 21.11
N GLN A 9 -3.77 20.30 20.15
CA GLN A 9 -3.75 18.88 19.79
C GLN A 9 -2.63 18.52 18.81
N ASN A 10 -2.08 19.50 18.09
CA ASN A 10 -1.01 19.29 17.10
C ASN A 10 0.41 19.52 17.65
N ASN A 11 0.57 19.69 18.96
CA ASN A 11 1.91 19.68 19.58
C ASN A 11 2.29 18.24 19.95
N ILE A 12 2.11 17.31 19.01
CA ILE A 12 2.92 16.10 19.01
C ILE A 12 4.29 16.62 18.60
N GLU A 13 5.31 16.49 19.46
CA GLU A 13 6.70 16.70 19.03
C GLU A 13 6.97 15.63 17.95
N LEU A 14 6.62 15.97 16.71
CA LEU A 14 6.98 15.19 15.56
C LEU A 14 8.49 15.31 15.43
N GLU A 15 9.14 14.16 15.38
CA GLU A 15 10.56 14.11 15.07
C GLU A 15 10.81 14.91 13.76
N PRO A 16 11.90 15.69 13.66
CA PRO A 16 12.13 16.60 12.54
C PRO A 16 11.91 16.02 11.14
N PHE A 17 12.10 14.71 10.95
CA PHE A 17 11.79 14.00 9.72
C PHE A 17 10.29 14.05 9.36
N TYR A 18 9.42 13.75 10.32
CA TYR A 18 7.97 13.74 10.09
C TYR A 18 7.43 15.15 9.85
N GLN A 19 7.96 16.15 10.57
CA GLN A 19 7.60 17.54 10.33
C GLN A 19 7.95 17.98 8.91
N ALA A 20 9.14 17.60 8.42
CA ALA A 20 9.55 17.92 7.05
C ALA A 20 8.61 17.30 6.01
N MET A 21 8.15 16.07 6.23
CA MET A 21 7.19 15.40 5.33
C MET A 21 5.78 15.99 5.40
N GLU A 22 5.34 16.49 6.55
CA GLU A 22 4.06 17.20 6.67
C GLU A 22 4.11 18.59 6.01
N ASP A 23 5.22 19.31 6.18
CA ASP A 23 5.41 20.66 5.62
C ASP A 23 5.55 20.62 4.09
N ASP A 24 6.18 19.56 3.55
CA ASP A 24 6.34 19.33 2.12
C ASP A 24 6.03 17.87 1.73
N PRO A 25 4.77 17.57 1.38
CA PRO A 25 4.37 16.22 0.97
C PRO A 25 5.10 15.67 -0.26
N SER A 26 5.71 16.52 -1.09
CA SER A 26 6.48 16.06 -2.26
C SER A 26 7.69 15.22 -1.85
N LEU A 27 8.25 15.46 -0.66
CA LEU A 27 9.33 14.65 -0.10
C LEU A 27 8.90 13.20 0.15
N LEU A 28 7.64 12.99 0.54
CA LEU A 28 7.10 11.67 0.75
C LEU A 28 6.85 10.96 -0.59
N GLU A 29 6.42 11.69 -1.62
CA GLU A 29 6.27 11.17 -2.98
C GLU A 29 7.63 10.69 -3.53
N GLU A 30 8.67 11.53 -3.44
CA GLU A 30 10.04 11.17 -3.87
C GLU A 30 10.59 9.95 -3.11
N ALA A 31 10.32 9.87 -1.80
CA ALA A 31 10.71 8.72 -0.99
C ALA A 31 10.01 7.42 -1.46
N PHE A 32 8.74 7.49 -1.84
CA PHE A 32 8.01 6.33 -2.36
C PHE A 32 8.48 5.92 -3.75
N GLU A 33 8.82 6.86 -4.64
CA GLU A 33 9.43 6.55 -5.93
C GLU A 33 10.76 5.80 -5.76
N THR A 34 11.59 6.28 -4.84
CA THR A 34 12.86 5.62 -4.49
C THR A 34 12.63 4.21 -3.95
N LEU A 35 11.66 4.04 -3.05
CA LEU A 35 11.31 2.73 -2.51
C LEU A 35 10.85 1.77 -3.63
N LEU A 36 10.05 2.25 -4.58
CA LEU A 36 9.59 1.47 -5.72
C LEU A 36 10.75 1.01 -6.61
N GLU A 37 11.73 1.88 -6.88
CA GLU A 37 12.94 1.52 -7.62
C GLU A 37 13.74 0.42 -6.90
N MET A 38 13.90 0.52 -5.58
CA MET A 38 14.57 -0.51 -4.78
C MET A 38 13.86 -1.86 -4.84
N VAL A 39 12.53 -1.86 -4.75
CA VAL A 39 11.69 -3.05 -4.85
C VAL A 39 11.85 -3.70 -6.22
N ASN A 40 11.83 -2.92 -7.29
CA ASN A 40 12.01 -3.43 -8.65
C ASN A 40 13.42 -3.99 -8.91
N SER A 41 14.43 -3.40 -8.28
CA SER A 41 15.83 -3.77 -8.47
C SER A 41 16.25 -4.97 -7.61
N GLU A 42 15.59 -5.19 -6.46
CA GLU A 42 15.98 -6.20 -5.49
C GLU A 42 14.83 -7.15 -5.07
N PRO A 43 14.82 -8.41 -5.54
CA PRO A 43 13.75 -9.37 -5.24
C PRO A 43 13.51 -9.66 -3.75
N LYS A 44 14.54 -9.48 -2.90
CA LYS A 44 14.40 -9.65 -1.44
C LYS A 44 13.64 -8.48 -0.80
N SER A 45 13.75 -7.29 -1.37
CA SER A 45 13.11 -6.07 -0.89
C SER A 45 11.60 -6.12 -1.18
N VAL A 46 11.20 -6.68 -2.33
CA VAL A 46 9.79 -7.01 -2.65
C VAL A 46 9.13 -7.83 -1.54
N LYS A 47 9.75 -8.93 -1.11
CA LYS A 47 9.16 -9.82 -0.10
C LYS A 47 8.99 -9.14 1.25
N LYS A 48 9.95 -8.30 1.65
CA LYS A 48 9.88 -7.55 2.91
C LYS A 48 8.75 -6.52 2.87
N LEU A 49 8.63 -5.78 1.77
CA LEU A 49 7.56 -4.79 1.62
C LEU A 49 6.17 -5.48 1.56
N ALA A 50 6.05 -6.59 0.84
CA ALA A 50 4.81 -7.36 0.80
C ALA A 50 4.38 -7.88 2.18
N LEU A 51 5.34 -8.30 3.02
CA LEU A 51 5.06 -8.68 4.41
C LEU A 51 4.60 -7.48 5.24
N LEU A 52 5.30 -6.35 5.14
CA LEU A 52 4.92 -5.11 5.84
C LEU A 52 3.50 -4.66 5.47
N ILE A 53 3.15 -4.68 4.18
CA ILE A 53 1.81 -4.36 3.69
C ILE A 53 0.77 -5.30 4.32
N LYS A 54 1.04 -6.60 4.34
CA LYS A 54 0.14 -7.59 4.92
C LYS A 54 -0.07 -7.40 6.43
N GLU A 55 0.98 -7.05 7.16
CA GLU A 55 0.97 -6.95 8.63
C GLU A 55 0.41 -5.61 9.12
N GLU A 56 0.74 -4.50 8.46
CA GLU A 56 0.45 -3.15 8.98
C GLU A 56 -0.59 -2.38 8.15
N PHE A 57 -0.86 -2.79 6.89
CA PHE A 57 -1.72 -2.07 5.95
C PHE A 57 -2.83 -2.97 5.38
N HIS A 58 -3.70 -3.47 6.26
CA HIS A 58 -4.71 -4.47 5.92
C HIS A 58 -5.66 -4.08 4.77
N ASP A 59 -6.06 -2.80 4.67
CA ASP A 59 -6.93 -2.33 3.58
C ASP A 59 -6.20 -2.41 2.23
N LEU A 60 -4.96 -1.90 2.18
CA LEU A 60 -4.11 -1.99 0.98
C LEU A 60 -3.81 -3.45 0.61
N TYR A 61 -3.56 -4.30 1.60
CA TYR A 61 -3.41 -5.73 1.36
C TYR A 61 -4.66 -6.35 0.73
N SER A 62 -5.85 -6.01 1.22
CA SER A 62 -7.12 -6.53 0.70
C SER A 62 -7.32 -6.12 -0.75
N GLU A 63 -7.12 -4.84 -1.08
CA GLU A 63 -7.22 -4.33 -2.46
C GLU A 63 -6.25 -5.06 -3.40
N ILE A 64 -4.99 -5.24 -3.00
CA ILE A 64 -4.00 -5.95 -3.80
C ILE A 64 -4.37 -7.44 -3.94
N ALA A 65 -4.83 -8.07 -2.86
CA ALA A 65 -5.17 -9.48 -2.85
C ALA A 65 -6.37 -9.81 -3.76
N GLU A 66 -7.33 -8.89 -3.88
CA GLU A 66 -8.43 -8.98 -4.84
C GLU A 66 -7.92 -8.96 -6.28
N LEU A 67 -6.98 -8.07 -6.60
CA LEU A 67 -6.34 -7.99 -7.91
C LEU A 67 -5.47 -9.22 -8.24
N CYS A 68 -4.94 -9.88 -7.22
CA CYS A 68 -4.13 -11.09 -7.35
C CYS A 68 -4.94 -12.39 -7.47
N GLN A 69 -6.27 -12.34 -7.25
CA GLN A 69 -7.08 -13.54 -7.44
C GLN A 69 -6.92 -13.98 -8.91
N PRO A 70 -6.42 -15.20 -9.17
CA PRO A 70 -6.41 -15.71 -10.54
C PRO A 70 -7.87 -15.71 -11.01
N ASP A 71 -8.14 -15.32 -12.25
CA ASP A 71 -9.47 -15.42 -12.88
C ASP A 71 -10.10 -16.77 -12.51
N GLN A 72 -10.92 -16.81 -11.45
CA GLN A 72 -11.73 -17.97 -11.07
C GLN A 72 -12.92 -18.11 -12.05
N ASP A 73 -12.96 -17.27 -13.09
CA ASP A 73 -14.11 -17.11 -13.97
C ASP A 73 -13.77 -17.37 -15.45
N LYS A 74 -13.08 -18.48 -15.74
CA LYS A 74 -13.23 -19.23 -17.00
C LYS A 74 -13.18 -20.73 -16.76
N GLY A 75 -13.91 -21.19 -15.75
CA GLY A 75 -14.02 -22.59 -15.38
C GLY A 75 -15.44 -23.13 -15.45
N ASN A 76 -16.32 -22.63 -16.33
CA ASN A 76 -17.62 -23.27 -16.59
C ASN A 76 -18.31 -22.75 -17.86
N THR A 77 -17.72 -22.94 -19.03
CA THR A 77 -18.52 -23.18 -20.24
C THR A 77 -18.56 -24.68 -20.47
N SER A 78 -19.60 -25.29 -19.91
CA SER A 78 -20.17 -26.60 -20.21
C SER A 78 -19.27 -27.56 -21.00
N SER A 79 -18.80 -28.60 -20.31
CA SER A 79 -18.54 -29.92 -20.86
C SER A 79 -19.59 -30.25 -21.92
N CYS A 80 -19.23 -30.12 -23.20
CA CYS A 80 -20.11 -30.46 -24.31
C CYS A 80 -19.95 -31.97 -24.55
N CYS A 81 -20.89 -32.69 -23.95
CA CYS A 81 -21.35 -34.04 -24.23
C CYS A 81 -20.58 -34.82 -25.31
N GLY A 82 -20.10 -36.00 -24.90
CA GLY A 82 -19.64 -37.05 -25.80
C GLY A 82 -20.68 -37.41 -26.86
N GLY A 83 -20.18 -37.83 -28.01
CA GLY A 83 -20.98 -38.38 -29.10
C GLY A 83 -20.11 -39.28 -29.94
N HIS A 84 -20.33 -40.59 -29.74
CA HIS A 84 -20.06 -41.76 -30.60
C HIS A 84 -18.82 -41.76 -31.53
#